data_AF-A0AAE1JMA0-F1
#
_entry.id   AF-A0AAE1JMA0-F1
#
_cell.length_a   1.000
_cell.length_b   1.000
_cell.length_c   1.000
_cell.angle_alpha   90.00
_cell.angle_beta   90.00
_cell.angle_gamma   90.00
#
_symmetry.space_group_name_H-M   'P 1'
#
loop_
_entity.id
_entity.type
_entity.pdbx_description
1 polymer ?
#
loop_
_entity_poly.entity_id
_entity_poly.type
_entity_poly.pdbx_seq_one_letter_code
_entity_poly.pdbx_strand_id
1 'polypeptide(L)'
;MTTVLILVMLLSLLNHGSAFFRVCPDCGGLQVPYPLSTNEDCGDSRYRIHCNSGNLEFLSATGVYYKILRIDPCARKLVIQPPVILKDTCYTSDLPEWGLMLDEKLPFNISTQNVVMLFNCSDNILQSPLNCSMNSICRKFEEVVEEGRGCMNTLCCHYLKDSAMTSHRIRVRLGGCTAYTCLVDSQPRDSVASWKYGIELQWSPPY
;
A
#
# COMPACT_ATOMS: atom_id res chain seq x y z
N MET A 1 19.55 -53.56 -13.55
CA MET A 1 18.46 -52.72 -12.99
C MET A 1 18.99 -51.58 -12.13
N THR A 2 20.03 -51.81 -11.32
CA THR A 2 20.66 -50.79 -10.45
C THR A 2 21.35 -49.66 -11.23
N THR A 3 22.02 -49.97 -12.34
CA THR A 3 22.71 -48.96 -13.19
C THR A 3 21.76 -48.00 -13.90
N VAL A 4 20.59 -48.49 -14.32
CA VAL A 4 19.54 -47.68 -14.96
C VAL A 4 18.90 -46.72 -13.95
N LEU A 5 18.69 -47.17 -12.71
CA LEU A 5 18.15 -46.32 -11.63
C LEU A 5 19.08 -45.16 -11.27
N ILE A 6 20.40 -45.40 -11.25
CA ILE A 6 21.41 -44.37 -10.95
C ILE A 6 21.46 -43.32 -12.06
N LEU A 7 21.34 -43.74 -13.33
CA LEU A 7 21.32 -42.83 -14.48
C LEU A 7 20.08 -41.94 -14.47
N VAL A 8 18.90 -42.48 -14.12
CA VAL A 8 17.64 -41.72 -13.99
C VAL A 8 17.71 -40.73 -12.83
N MET A 9 18.30 -41.11 -11.69
CA MET A 9 18.55 -40.21 -10.55
C MET A 9 19.52 -39.06 -10.90
N LEU A 10 20.58 -39.32 -11.65
CA LEU A 10 21.50 -38.26 -12.12
C LEU A 10 20.84 -37.30 -13.11
N LEU A 11 19.97 -37.81 -14.01
CA LEU A 11 19.22 -37.00 -14.96
C LEU A 11 18.17 -36.10 -14.27
N SER A 12 17.54 -36.54 -13.17
CA SER A 12 16.64 -35.71 -12.37
C SER A 12 17.34 -34.59 -11.59
N LEU A 13 18.62 -34.76 -11.24
CA LEU A 13 19.43 -33.74 -10.57
C LEU A 13 19.92 -32.65 -11.54
N LEU A 14 20.07 -32.98 -12.83
CA LEU A 14 20.41 -32.01 -13.89
C LEU A 14 19.22 -31.15 -14.32
N ASN A 15 17.99 -31.55 -13.96
CA ASN A 15 16.76 -30.81 -14.27
C ASN A 15 16.30 -29.91 -13.12
N HIS A 16 17.05 -29.83 -12.02
CA HIS A 16 16.93 -28.72 -11.08
C HIS A 16 17.67 -27.54 -11.71
N GLY A 17 17.04 -26.93 -12.71
CA GLY A 17 17.38 -25.58 -13.11
C GLY A 17 17.41 -24.76 -11.84
N SER A 18 18.59 -24.28 -11.47
CA SER A 18 18.73 -23.28 -10.44
C SER A 18 17.72 -22.19 -10.79
N ALA A 19 16.67 -22.06 -9.98
CA ALA A 19 15.70 -20.98 -10.12
C ALA A 19 16.44 -19.69 -9.75
N PHE A 20 17.30 -19.23 -10.67
CA PHE A 20 17.71 -17.86 -10.72
C PHE A 20 16.41 -17.10 -10.91
N PHE A 21 15.87 -16.56 -9.81
CA PHE A 21 14.70 -15.70 -9.84
C PHE A 21 15.02 -14.56 -10.81
N ARG A 22 14.44 -14.65 -12.00
CA ARG A 22 14.68 -13.69 -13.07
C ARG A 22 14.07 -12.38 -12.63
N VAL A 23 14.77 -11.27 -12.89
CA VAL A 23 14.16 -9.95 -12.74
C VAL A 23 12.99 -9.86 -13.70
N CYS A 24 11.85 -9.36 -13.22
CA CYS A 24 10.68 -9.21 -14.07
C CYS A 24 10.90 -8.11 -15.10
N PRO A 25 10.33 -8.23 -16.30
CA PRO A 25 10.30 -7.13 -17.26
C PRO A 25 9.66 -5.88 -16.67
N ASP A 26 10.06 -4.72 -17.17
CA ASP A 26 9.45 -3.44 -16.83
C ASP A 26 7.96 -3.45 -17.15
N CYS A 27 7.16 -2.76 -16.32
CA CYS A 27 5.74 -2.57 -16.55
C CYS A 27 5.47 -1.11 -16.93
N GLY A 28 5.23 -0.88 -18.22
CA GLY A 28 5.11 0.48 -18.75
C GLY A 28 6.42 1.24 -18.54
N GLY A 29 6.37 2.33 -17.75
CA GLY A 29 7.54 3.14 -17.42
C GLY A 29 8.24 2.77 -16.09
N LEU A 30 7.76 1.76 -15.37
CA LEU A 30 8.28 1.38 -14.05
C LEU A 30 9.10 0.09 -14.13
N GLN A 31 10.31 0.13 -13.59
CA GLN A 31 11.14 -1.05 -13.40
C GLN A 31 10.56 -1.96 -12.31
N VAL A 32 10.70 -3.27 -12.50
CA VAL A 32 10.27 -4.30 -11.53
C VAL A 32 11.49 -5.02 -10.96
N PRO A 33 12.13 -4.47 -9.90
CA PRO A 33 13.32 -5.05 -9.31
C PRO A 33 12.98 -6.30 -8.47
N TYR A 34 13.92 -7.25 -8.42
CA TYR A 34 13.84 -8.37 -7.47
C TYR A 34 13.77 -7.84 -6.02
N PRO A 35 12.92 -8.39 -5.13
CA PRO A 35 12.13 -9.62 -5.28
C PRO A 35 10.74 -9.48 -5.92
N LEU A 36 10.32 -8.28 -6.32
CA LEU A 36 8.97 -8.05 -6.84
C LEU A 36 8.69 -8.93 -8.05
N SER A 37 7.48 -9.51 -8.08
CA SER A 37 7.06 -10.49 -9.07
C SER A 37 5.78 -10.04 -9.76
N THR A 38 5.74 -10.05 -11.09
CA THR A 38 4.54 -9.77 -11.90
C THR A 38 3.88 -11.01 -12.49
N ASN A 39 4.58 -12.16 -12.48
CA ASN A 39 4.09 -13.45 -12.95
C ASN A 39 4.90 -14.60 -12.32
N GLU A 40 4.56 -15.85 -12.66
CA GLU A 40 5.18 -17.03 -12.06
C GLU A 40 6.61 -17.31 -12.55
N ASP A 41 7.03 -16.67 -13.66
CA ASP A 41 8.31 -16.91 -14.32
C ASP A 41 9.42 -15.93 -13.89
N CYS A 42 9.10 -14.93 -13.06
CA CYS A 42 10.03 -13.90 -12.61
C CYS A 42 9.73 -13.41 -11.18
N GLY A 43 10.75 -12.91 -10.49
CA GLY A 43 10.67 -12.45 -9.10
C GLY A 43 10.37 -13.59 -8.12
N ASP A 44 10.06 -13.23 -6.87
CA ASP A 44 9.58 -14.17 -5.84
C ASP A 44 8.06 -14.02 -5.70
N SER A 45 7.34 -15.15 -5.83
CA SER A 45 5.87 -15.21 -5.75
C SER A 45 5.26 -14.62 -4.46
N ARG A 46 6.03 -14.51 -3.37
CA ARG A 46 5.60 -13.85 -2.12
C ARG A 46 5.53 -12.33 -2.26
N TYR A 47 6.20 -11.74 -3.23
CA TYR A 47 6.32 -10.29 -3.46
C TYR A 47 5.49 -9.86 -4.67
N ARG A 48 4.30 -10.45 -4.81
CA ARG A 48 3.48 -10.30 -6.01
C ARG A 48 2.91 -8.89 -6.14
N ILE A 49 3.10 -8.32 -7.31
CA ILE A 49 2.47 -7.11 -7.83
C ILE A 49 1.91 -7.44 -9.21
N HIS A 50 1.07 -6.58 -9.76
CA HIS A 50 0.37 -6.86 -11.02
C HIS A 50 0.73 -5.82 -12.07
N CYS A 51 0.99 -6.26 -13.29
CA CYS A 51 1.13 -5.37 -14.42
C CYS A 51 -0.13 -5.47 -15.29
N ASN A 52 -0.91 -4.39 -15.35
CA ASN A 52 -2.14 -4.30 -16.10
C ASN A 52 -2.03 -3.22 -17.17
N SER A 53 -1.83 -3.64 -18.42
CA SER A 53 -1.73 -2.73 -19.58
C SER A 53 -0.72 -1.59 -19.39
N GLY A 54 0.43 -1.89 -18.79
CA GLY A 54 1.49 -0.92 -18.49
C GLY A 54 1.30 -0.13 -17.19
N ASN A 55 0.23 -0.37 -16.43
CA ASN A 55 0.07 0.15 -15.07
C ASN A 55 0.46 -0.93 -14.07
N LEU A 56 1.37 -0.58 -13.16
CA LEU A 56 1.77 -1.46 -12.08
C LEU A 56 0.82 -1.26 -10.89
N GLU A 57 0.36 -2.34 -10.28
CA GLU A 57 -0.72 -2.36 -9.28
C GLU A 57 -0.37 -3.31 -8.12
N PHE A 58 -0.80 -2.95 -6.92
CA PHE A 58 -0.72 -3.77 -5.71
C PHE A 58 -2.10 -4.29 -5.35
N LEU A 59 -2.25 -5.59 -5.14
CA LEU A 59 -3.51 -6.21 -4.75
C LEU A 59 -3.61 -6.28 -3.22
N SER A 60 -4.65 -5.67 -2.65
CA SER A 60 -4.95 -5.80 -1.22
C SER A 60 -5.54 -7.16 -0.88
N ALA A 61 -5.50 -7.53 0.41
CA ALA A 61 -6.19 -8.71 0.92
C ALA A 61 -7.72 -8.64 0.78
N THR A 62 -8.26 -7.44 0.56
CA THR A 62 -9.69 -7.21 0.32
C THR A 62 -10.07 -7.27 -1.16
N GLY A 63 -9.10 -7.49 -2.06
CA GLY A 63 -9.34 -7.62 -3.50
C GLY A 63 -9.30 -6.32 -4.29
N VAL A 64 -8.87 -5.22 -3.67
CA VAL A 64 -8.75 -3.90 -4.32
C VAL A 64 -7.36 -3.75 -4.92
N TYR A 65 -7.31 -3.31 -6.18
CA TYR A 65 -6.07 -2.95 -6.86
C TYR A 65 -5.73 -1.48 -6.63
N TYR A 66 -4.55 -1.22 -6.07
CA TYR A 66 -4.01 0.12 -5.87
C TYR A 66 -2.86 0.36 -6.84
N LYS A 67 -2.93 1.42 -7.64
CA LYS A 67 -1.85 1.78 -8.56
C LYS A 67 -0.55 2.03 -7.81
N ILE A 68 0.55 1.40 -8.24
CA ILE A 68 1.89 1.68 -7.75
C ILE A 68 2.42 2.93 -8.47
N LEU A 69 2.81 3.93 -7.69
CA LEU A 69 3.31 5.22 -8.17
C LEU A 69 4.83 5.25 -8.31
N ARG A 70 5.54 4.54 -7.43
CA ARG A 70 7.01 4.46 -7.41
C ARG A 70 7.49 3.24 -6.65
N ILE A 71 8.72 2.83 -6.95
CA ILE A 71 9.44 1.75 -6.29
C ILE A 71 10.83 2.25 -5.94
N ASP A 72 11.25 2.06 -4.70
CA ASP A 72 12.62 2.24 -4.21
C ASP A 72 13.17 0.87 -3.77
N PRO A 73 13.92 0.17 -4.63
CA PRO A 73 14.47 -1.14 -4.30
C PRO A 73 15.52 -1.08 -3.19
N CYS A 74 16.29 0.02 -3.11
CA CYS A 74 17.35 0.18 -2.10
C CYS A 74 16.75 0.26 -0.70
N ALA A 75 15.66 1.01 -0.55
CA ALA A 75 14.93 1.14 0.71
C ALA A 75 13.93 -0.01 0.95
N ARG A 76 13.70 -0.88 -0.04
CA ARG A 76 12.66 -1.92 -0.06
C ARG A 76 11.27 -1.35 0.17
N LYS A 77 10.94 -0.31 -0.60
CA LYS A 77 9.68 0.42 -0.47
C LYS A 77 9.01 0.63 -1.80
N LEU A 78 7.69 0.69 -1.77
CA LEU A 78 6.87 1.15 -2.88
C LEU A 78 5.81 2.09 -2.35
N VAL A 79 5.33 2.98 -3.19
CA VAL A 79 4.22 3.87 -2.83
C VAL A 79 3.05 3.56 -3.73
N ILE A 80 1.93 3.20 -3.12
CA ILE A 80 0.65 3.02 -3.81
C ILE A 80 -0.17 4.30 -3.75
N GLN A 81 -1.02 4.50 -4.74
CA GLN A 81 -1.99 5.59 -4.76
C GLN A 81 -3.05 5.36 -3.68
N PRO A 82 -3.39 6.38 -2.85
CA PRO A 82 -4.54 6.29 -1.95
C PRO A 82 -5.84 6.12 -2.73
N PRO A 83 -6.91 5.56 -2.12
CA PRO A 83 -8.21 5.50 -2.77
C PRO A 83 -8.72 6.92 -3.04
N VAL A 84 -9.55 7.05 -4.08
CA VAL A 84 -10.15 8.33 -4.45
C VAL A 84 -11.25 8.66 -3.45
N ILE A 85 -11.27 9.88 -2.92
CA ILE A 85 -12.44 10.40 -2.20
C ILE A 85 -13.46 10.84 -3.25
N LEU A 86 -14.64 10.23 -3.24
CA LEU A 86 -15.68 10.48 -4.23
C LEU A 86 -16.19 11.92 -4.13
N LYS A 87 -16.24 12.61 -5.26
CA LYS A 87 -16.57 14.04 -5.34
C LYS A 87 -17.89 14.37 -4.65
N ASP A 88 -17.90 15.49 -3.90
CA ASP A 88 -19.04 16.00 -3.11
C ASP A 88 -19.61 14.98 -2.12
N THR A 89 -18.83 13.94 -1.80
CA THR A 89 -19.08 13.01 -0.70
C THR A 89 -17.87 13.01 0.23
N CYS A 90 -18.00 12.33 1.37
CA CYS A 90 -16.85 12.03 2.22
C CYS A 90 -16.62 10.51 2.32
N TYR A 91 -16.69 9.82 1.18
CA TYR A 91 -16.47 8.36 1.06
C TYR A 91 -15.28 8.07 0.16
N THR A 92 -14.40 7.16 0.57
CA THR A 92 -13.37 6.62 -0.32
C THR A 92 -13.93 5.52 -1.21
N SER A 93 -13.33 5.36 -2.39
CA SER A 93 -13.70 4.33 -3.36
C SER A 93 -13.58 2.90 -2.84
N ASP A 94 -12.78 2.67 -1.80
CA ASP A 94 -12.55 1.36 -1.16
C ASP A 94 -13.28 1.21 0.18
N LEU A 95 -14.24 2.09 0.49
CA LEU A 95 -15.08 2.00 1.68
C LEU A 95 -15.86 0.67 1.76
N PRO A 96 -16.45 0.13 0.67
CA PRO A 96 -17.14 -1.17 0.72
C PRO A 96 -16.21 -2.33 1.13
N GLU A 97 -14.91 -2.19 0.86
CA GLU A 97 -13.84 -3.14 1.18
C GLU A 97 -13.13 -2.83 2.50
N TRP A 98 -13.69 -1.90 3.30
CA TRP A 98 -13.22 -1.54 4.63
C TRP A 98 -11.86 -0.83 4.66
N GLY A 99 -11.42 -0.30 3.51
CA GLY A 99 -10.13 0.34 3.30
C GLY A 99 -8.99 -0.62 2.95
N LEU A 100 -7.77 -0.09 2.94
CA LEU A 100 -6.58 -0.89 2.67
C LEU A 100 -6.34 -1.95 3.75
N MET A 101 -6.22 -3.21 3.31
CA MET A 101 -5.75 -4.33 4.12
C MET A 101 -4.68 -5.12 3.37
N LEU A 102 -3.55 -5.37 4.01
CA LEU A 102 -2.47 -6.22 3.50
C LEU A 102 -2.66 -7.65 4.01
N ASP A 103 -2.20 -8.63 3.23
CA ASP A 103 -2.14 -10.02 3.71
C ASP A 103 -0.98 -10.14 4.70
N GLU A 104 -1.30 -10.44 5.97
CA GLU A 104 -0.32 -10.56 7.06
C GLU A 104 0.67 -11.72 6.86
N LYS A 105 0.42 -12.62 5.91
CA LYS A 105 1.34 -13.70 5.53
C LYS A 105 2.36 -13.28 4.48
N LEU A 106 2.13 -12.16 3.80
CA LEU A 106 3.01 -11.64 2.77
C LEU A 106 4.03 -10.67 3.38
N PRO A 107 5.19 -10.46 2.74
CA PRO A 107 6.32 -9.75 3.33
C PRO A 107 6.13 -8.22 3.33
N PHE A 108 4.91 -7.70 3.18
CA PHE A 108 4.61 -6.27 3.08
C PHE A 108 4.01 -5.71 4.37
N ASN A 109 4.41 -4.49 4.72
CA ASN A 109 3.83 -3.69 5.79
C ASN A 109 3.64 -2.25 5.34
N ILE A 110 2.67 -1.55 5.90
CA ILE A 110 2.51 -0.10 5.78
C ILE A 110 3.65 0.56 6.58
N SER A 111 4.46 1.34 5.89
CA SER A 111 5.61 2.04 6.46
C SER A 111 5.20 3.01 7.57
N THR A 112 6.11 3.24 8.51
CA THR A 112 5.86 4.17 9.61
C THR A 112 5.95 5.65 9.22
N GLN A 113 6.38 5.94 7.99
CA GLN A 113 6.53 7.29 7.46
C GLN A 113 5.25 7.84 6.81
N ASN A 114 4.14 7.12 6.95
CA ASN A 114 2.84 7.52 6.44
C ASN A 114 2.12 8.43 7.44
N VAL A 115 1.61 9.57 6.98
CA VAL A 115 0.63 10.39 7.71
C VAL A 115 -0.75 10.10 7.14
N VAL A 116 -1.57 9.43 7.93
CA VAL A 116 -2.92 9.05 7.53
C VAL A 116 -3.90 10.09 8.05
N MET A 117 -4.75 10.60 7.17
CA MET A 117 -5.88 11.46 7.50
C MET A 117 -7.16 10.65 7.37
N LEU A 118 -8.00 10.70 8.39
CA LEU A 118 -9.32 10.07 8.46
C LEU A 118 -10.40 11.15 8.48
N PHE A 119 -11.47 10.93 7.74
CA PHE A 119 -12.54 11.91 7.55
C PHE A 119 -13.92 11.31 7.82
N ASN A 120 -14.87 12.19 8.14
CA ASN A 120 -16.24 11.84 8.51
C ASN A 120 -16.30 10.71 9.53
N CYS A 121 -15.60 10.92 10.64
CA CYS A 121 -15.49 9.97 11.72
C CYS A 121 -16.65 10.09 12.71
N SER A 122 -17.08 8.97 13.29
CA SER A 122 -17.89 8.95 14.51
C SER A 122 -17.06 9.36 15.73
N ASP A 123 -17.70 9.87 16.78
CA ASP A 123 -17.05 10.27 18.04
C ASP A 123 -16.28 9.15 18.74
N ASN A 124 -16.57 7.88 18.44
CA ASN A 124 -15.81 6.74 18.95
C ASN A 124 -14.31 6.83 18.60
N ILE A 125 -13.95 7.53 17.53
CA ILE A 125 -12.54 7.73 17.13
C ILE A 125 -11.75 8.53 18.17
N LEU A 126 -12.42 9.36 18.97
CA LEU A 126 -11.80 10.21 20.00
C LEU A 126 -11.21 9.39 21.16
N GLN A 127 -11.56 8.10 21.26
CA GLN A 127 -10.95 7.15 22.21
C GLN A 127 -9.55 6.68 21.75
N SER A 128 -9.17 6.99 20.50
CA SER A 128 -7.85 6.68 19.95
C SER A 128 -6.91 7.88 20.10
N PRO A 129 -5.59 7.68 20.24
CA PRO A 129 -4.61 8.75 20.40
C PRO A 129 -4.30 9.47 19.08
N LEU A 130 -5.33 9.98 18.39
CA LEU A 130 -5.21 10.70 17.12
C LEU A 130 -5.28 12.21 17.34
N ASN A 131 -4.74 12.98 16.40
CA ASN A 131 -4.86 14.44 16.42
C ASN A 131 -6.07 14.88 15.56
N CYS A 132 -7.17 15.20 16.24
CA CYS A 132 -8.42 15.70 15.67
C CYS A 132 -8.62 17.21 15.91
N SER A 133 -7.54 17.95 16.23
CA SER A 133 -7.63 19.38 16.53
C SER A 133 -8.01 20.21 15.30
N MET A 134 -8.51 21.44 15.53
CA MET A 134 -8.84 22.37 14.45
C MET A 134 -7.64 22.79 13.59
N ASN A 135 -6.42 22.69 14.12
CA ASN A 135 -5.18 23.02 13.39
C ASN A 135 -4.51 21.77 12.79
N SER A 136 -5.22 20.65 12.70
CA SER A 136 -4.70 19.40 12.18
C SER A 136 -4.51 19.44 10.65
N ILE A 137 -3.67 18.54 10.14
CA ILE A 137 -3.42 18.44 8.70
C ILE A 137 -4.67 18.02 7.92
N CYS A 138 -5.58 17.24 8.52
CA CYS A 138 -6.85 16.88 7.89
C CYS A 138 -7.76 18.09 7.69
N ARG A 139 -7.79 19.04 8.65
CA ARG A 139 -8.53 20.31 8.48
C ARG A 139 -7.97 21.15 7.35
N LYS A 140 -6.65 21.26 7.28
CA LYS A 140 -5.98 21.96 6.18
C LYS A 140 -6.28 21.30 4.83
N PHE A 141 -6.34 19.97 4.77
CA PHE A 141 -6.72 19.24 3.56
C PHE A 141 -8.15 19.58 3.11
N GLU A 142 -9.13 19.54 4.03
CA GLU A 142 -10.53 19.87 3.74
C GLU A 142 -10.72 21.30 3.18
N GLU A 143 -9.92 22.26 3.66
CA GLU A 143 -10.02 23.67 3.28
C GLU A 143 -9.44 23.97 1.89
N VAL A 144 -8.34 23.30 1.51
CA VAL A 144 -7.53 23.72 0.35
C VAL A 144 -7.53 22.73 -0.81
N VAL A 145 -7.95 21.48 -0.58
CA VAL A 145 -7.96 20.40 -1.59
C VAL A 145 -9.40 20.14 -2.03
N GLU A 146 -9.66 20.09 -3.34
CA GLU A 146 -11.04 19.94 -3.88
C GLU A 146 -11.69 18.66 -3.35
N GLU A 147 -10.96 17.56 -3.36
CA GLU A 147 -11.39 16.24 -2.90
C GLU A 147 -11.75 16.22 -1.41
N GLY A 148 -11.19 17.13 -0.61
CA GLY A 148 -11.47 17.25 0.82
C GLY A 148 -12.73 18.05 1.15
N ARG A 149 -13.25 18.86 0.21
CA ARG A 149 -14.37 19.78 0.48
C ARG A 149 -15.63 19.06 0.92
N GLY A 150 -15.89 17.87 0.37
CA GLY A 150 -17.03 17.03 0.74
C GLY A 150 -17.00 16.54 2.19
N CYS A 151 -15.85 16.64 2.86
CA CYS A 151 -15.66 16.24 4.26
C CYS A 151 -15.73 17.40 5.26
N MET A 152 -15.84 18.65 4.79
CA MET A 152 -15.91 19.83 5.66
C MET A 152 -17.04 19.71 6.70
N ASN A 153 -16.82 20.29 7.87
CA ASN A 153 -17.74 20.28 9.01
C ASN A 153 -18.05 18.88 9.61
N THR A 154 -17.32 17.84 9.20
CA THR A 154 -17.36 16.52 9.85
C THR A 154 -16.18 16.35 10.82
N LEU A 155 -16.18 15.33 11.67
CA LEU A 155 -15.01 15.03 12.49
C LEU A 155 -13.89 14.43 11.62
N CYS A 156 -12.72 15.07 11.62
CA CYS A 156 -11.52 14.57 10.98
C CYS A 156 -10.41 14.39 12.01
N CYS A 157 -9.54 13.42 11.78
CA CYS A 157 -8.36 13.15 12.59
C CYS A 157 -7.18 12.78 11.70
N HIS A 158 -5.97 12.93 12.20
CA HIS A 158 -4.79 12.34 11.56
C HIS A 158 -3.89 11.67 12.59
N TYR A 159 -3.06 10.75 12.10
CA TYR A 159 -2.02 10.12 12.88
C TYR A 159 -0.80 9.80 12.02
N LEU A 160 0.37 9.84 12.64
CA LEU A 160 1.56 9.23 12.07
C LEU A 160 1.44 7.73 12.26
N LYS A 161 1.78 6.96 11.24
CA LYS A 161 1.81 5.51 11.33
C LYS A 161 2.96 5.07 12.24
N ASP A 162 2.80 5.08 13.54
CA ASP A 162 3.87 4.75 14.50
C ASP A 162 3.70 3.37 15.15
N SER A 163 2.47 2.85 15.15
CA SER A 163 2.12 1.61 15.84
C SER A 163 2.26 0.37 14.96
N ALA A 164 2.95 -0.65 15.48
CA ALA A 164 2.98 -1.99 14.89
C ALA A 164 1.58 -2.62 14.77
N MET A 165 0.63 -2.25 15.64
CA MET A 165 -0.71 -2.87 15.68
C MET A 165 -1.58 -2.59 14.44
N THR A 166 -1.22 -1.58 13.64
CA THR A 166 -1.93 -1.22 12.40
C THR A 166 -1.06 -1.41 11.16
N SER A 167 0.09 -2.09 11.26
CA SER A 167 1.06 -2.21 10.15
C SER A 167 0.48 -2.83 8.88
N HIS A 168 -0.65 -3.53 8.93
CA HIS A 168 -1.27 -4.16 7.76
C HIS A 168 -2.59 -3.53 7.32
N ARG A 169 -3.05 -2.42 7.91
CA ARG A 169 -4.35 -1.85 7.50
C ARG A 169 -4.54 -0.37 7.81
N ILE A 170 -5.28 0.29 6.92
CA ILE A 170 -5.93 1.58 7.15
C ILE A 170 -7.44 1.32 7.03
N ARG A 171 -8.17 1.54 8.13
CA ARG A 171 -9.57 1.12 8.22
C ARG A 171 -10.52 2.28 7.95
N VAL A 172 -11.49 2.03 7.08
CA VAL A 172 -12.70 2.85 6.96
C VAL A 172 -13.94 1.95 7.05
N ARG A 173 -15.05 2.51 7.54
CA ARG A 173 -16.35 1.82 7.64
C ARG A 173 -17.46 2.79 8.00
N LEU A 174 -18.69 2.40 7.68
CA LEU A 174 -19.87 3.05 8.25
C LEU A 174 -19.87 2.90 9.79
N GLY A 175 -20.17 3.98 10.51
CA GLY A 175 -20.06 4.03 11.98
C GLY A 175 -18.61 4.12 12.52
N GLY A 176 -17.61 4.25 11.64
CA GLY A 176 -16.24 4.62 11.97
C GLY A 176 -15.88 5.93 11.27
N CYS A 177 -14.78 5.95 10.53
CA CYS A 177 -14.48 6.98 9.53
C CYS A 177 -14.79 6.43 8.14
N THR A 178 -15.31 7.25 7.24
CA THR A 178 -15.80 6.77 5.93
C THR A 178 -14.90 7.13 4.76
N ALA A 179 -13.92 8.00 4.99
CA ALA A 179 -12.89 8.31 4.02
C ALA A 179 -11.53 8.44 4.69
N TYR A 180 -10.49 8.24 3.90
CA TYR A 180 -9.12 8.51 4.29
C TYR A 180 -8.28 8.94 3.10
N THR A 181 -7.18 9.61 3.38
CA THR A 181 -6.08 9.78 2.43
C THR A 181 -4.75 9.72 3.19
N CYS A 182 -3.64 9.68 2.47
CA CYS A 182 -2.33 9.45 3.05
C CYS A 182 -1.26 10.28 2.36
N LEU A 183 -0.34 10.78 3.17
CA LEU A 183 0.87 11.47 2.73
C LEU A 183 2.10 10.64 3.08
N VAL A 184 3.07 10.66 2.18
CA VAL A 184 4.42 10.12 2.41
C VAL A 184 5.41 11.27 2.59
N ASP A 185 6.42 11.06 3.43
CA ASP A 185 7.50 12.02 3.69
C ASP A 185 7.03 13.42 4.12
N SER A 186 5.84 13.56 4.70
CA SER A 186 5.30 14.88 5.07
C SER A 186 5.90 15.38 6.39
N GLN A 187 6.39 16.61 6.39
CA GLN A 187 6.81 17.31 7.60
C GLN A 187 5.70 18.23 8.12
N PRO A 188 5.67 18.54 9.44
CA PRO A 188 4.60 19.35 10.05
C PRO A 188 4.43 20.76 9.46
N ARG A 189 5.45 21.29 8.78
CA ARG A 189 5.47 22.65 8.21
C ARG A 189 5.30 22.67 6.69
N ASP A 190 5.06 21.54 6.06
CA ASP A 190 4.95 21.47 4.60
C ASP A 190 3.74 22.27 4.11
N SER A 191 3.96 22.98 3.00
CA SER A 191 2.90 23.61 2.25
C SER A 191 2.05 22.54 1.56
N VAL A 192 0.77 22.81 1.29
CA VAL A 192 -0.08 21.80 0.64
C VAL A 192 0.38 21.50 -0.78
N ALA A 193 0.95 22.50 -1.48
CA ALA A 193 1.52 22.32 -2.81
C ALA A 193 2.72 21.36 -2.85
N SER A 194 3.39 21.14 -1.72
CA SER A 194 4.52 20.21 -1.60
C SER A 194 4.13 18.83 -1.07
N TRP A 195 2.85 18.60 -0.77
CA TRP A 195 2.38 17.31 -0.26
C TRP A 195 2.50 16.21 -1.30
N LYS A 196 3.01 15.05 -0.86
CA LYS A 196 3.14 13.85 -1.67
C LYS A 196 2.07 12.85 -1.26
N TYR A 197 1.00 12.78 -2.03
CA TYR A 197 -0.05 11.78 -1.80
C TYR A 197 0.44 10.39 -2.16
N GLY A 198 0.22 9.44 -1.25
CA GLY A 198 0.74 8.09 -1.35
C GLY A 198 0.55 7.31 -0.06
N ILE A 199 0.50 5.98 -0.19
CA ILE A 199 0.66 5.06 0.93
C ILE A 199 1.96 4.30 0.70
N GLU A 200 2.97 4.57 1.50
CA GLU A 200 4.24 3.86 1.44
C GLU A 200 4.09 2.48 2.09
N LEU A 201 4.34 1.44 1.30
CA LEU A 201 4.54 0.07 1.77
C LEU A 201 6.03 -0.22 1.81
N GLN A 202 6.45 -0.98 2.81
CA GLN A 202 7.80 -1.54 2.92
C GLN A 202 7.71 -3.06 2.84
N TRP A 203 8.74 -3.70 2.29
CA TRP A 203 8.85 -5.16 2.29
C TRP A 203 10.10 -5.69 2.98
N SER A 204 9.95 -6.88 3.55
CA SER A 204 11.01 -7.65 4.19
C SER A 204 11.99 -8.18 3.14
N PRO A 205 13.31 -8.28 3.41
CA PRO A 205 14.23 -8.96 2.50
C PRO A 205 13.79 -10.40 2.19
N PRO A 206 13.98 -10.90 0.96
CA PRO A 206 13.71 -12.30 0.64
C PRO A 206 14.67 -13.20 1.44
N TYR A 207 14.12 -14.28 1.99
CA TYR A 207 14.86 -15.36 2.66
C TYR A 207 15.34 -16.41 1.66
#